data_AF-A0A937JPH8-F1
#
_entry.id   AF-A0A937JPH8-F1
#
_cell.length_a   1.000
_cell.length_b   1.000
_cell.length_c   1.000
_cell.angle_alpha   90.00
_cell.angle_beta   90.00
_cell.angle_gamma   90.00
#
_symmetry.space_group_name_H-M   'P 1'
#
loop_
_entity.id
_entity.type
_entity.pdbx_description
1 polymer ?
#
loop_
_entity_poly.entity_id
_entity_poly.type
_entity_poly.pdbx_seq_one_letter_code
_entity_poly.pdbx_strand_id
1 'polypeptide(L)'
;MSRVQLALRVADLEASIAFYSKLFGTEPAKRRAGYANFAITEPPLKLVLIEGKTGEDTRLDHLGVEVASTEQVNAATTRLKDAGLATFEENDTSCCYALQDKVWVTGPGKEPWEVYVVKANADTLGKSTEGAPDVCCGTTACCTPDEEAVDPAQTPAEAKAVAGCACGS
;
A
#
# COMPACT_ATOMS: atom_id res chain seq x y z
N MET A 1 0.92 -6.31 -19.90
CA MET A 1 1.24 -7.52 -19.13
C MET A 1 1.08 -7.19 -17.67
N SER A 2 0.45 -8.06 -16.87
CA SER A 2 0.30 -7.85 -15.42
C SER A 2 1.51 -8.39 -14.65
N ARG A 3 1.68 -7.93 -13.42
CA ARG A 3 2.69 -8.45 -12.48
C ARG A 3 2.14 -8.56 -11.07
N VAL A 4 2.74 -9.42 -10.26
CA VAL A 4 2.43 -9.50 -8.83
C VAL A 4 2.97 -8.26 -8.13
N GLN A 5 2.20 -7.75 -7.16
CA GLN A 5 2.69 -6.85 -6.12
C GLN A 5 2.89 -7.63 -4.82
N LEU A 6 4.06 -7.43 -4.21
CA LEU A 6 4.37 -7.87 -2.86
C LEU A 6 4.66 -6.65 -2.00
N ALA A 7 3.77 -6.33 -1.06
CA ALA A 7 4.00 -5.28 -0.09
C ALA A 7 4.44 -5.90 1.25
N LEU A 8 5.59 -5.46 1.73
CA LEU A 8 6.18 -5.91 2.98
C LEU A 8 6.30 -4.75 3.95
N ARG A 9 5.95 -5.01 5.20
CA ARG A 9 6.26 -4.13 6.31
C ARG A 9 7.62 -4.54 6.89
N VAL A 10 8.57 -3.63 6.88
CA VAL A 10 9.98 -3.88 7.26
C VAL A 10 10.41 -2.96 8.40
N ALA A 11 11.12 -3.49 9.38
CA ALA A 11 11.55 -2.69 10.55
C ALA A 11 12.70 -1.72 10.27
N ASP A 12 13.49 -1.97 9.22
CA ASP A 12 14.57 -1.11 8.76
C ASP A 12 14.47 -0.98 7.24
N LEU A 13 13.97 0.18 6.79
CA LEU A 13 13.74 0.44 5.38
C LEU A 13 15.06 0.51 4.58
N GLU A 14 16.10 1.15 5.13
CA GLU A 14 17.36 1.34 4.42
C GLU A 14 18.14 0.04 4.29
N ALA A 15 18.17 -0.79 5.34
CA ALA A 15 18.74 -2.13 5.26
C ALA A 15 17.98 -3.01 4.26
N SER A 16 16.65 -2.92 4.24
CA SER A 16 15.81 -3.68 3.31
C SER A 16 16.03 -3.24 1.87
N ILE A 17 16.11 -1.92 1.60
CA ILE A 17 16.45 -1.40 0.28
C ILE A 17 17.81 -1.95 -0.16
N ALA A 18 18.84 -1.87 0.68
CA ALA A 18 20.17 -2.38 0.34
C ALA A 18 20.16 -3.89 0.04
N PHE A 19 19.36 -4.66 0.77
CA PHE A 19 19.17 -6.09 0.52
C PHE A 19 18.50 -6.35 -0.83
N TYR A 20 17.33 -5.74 -1.08
CA TYR A 20 16.56 -5.98 -2.30
C TYR A 20 17.23 -5.43 -3.56
N SER A 21 18.00 -4.34 -3.44
CA SER A 21 18.84 -3.85 -4.54
C SER A 21 19.86 -4.90 -4.98
N LYS A 22 20.47 -5.64 -4.03
CA LYS A 22 21.40 -6.73 -4.34
C LYS A 22 20.69 -7.97 -4.87
N LEU A 23 19.56 -8.35 -4.26
CA LEU A 23 18.81 -9.54 -4.64
C LEU A 23 18.32 -9.46 -6.09
N PHE A 24 17.82 -8.30 -6.52
CA PHE A 24 17.25 -8.10 -7.85
C PHE A 24 18.17 -7.38 -8.81
N GLY A 25 19.36 -6.95 -8.37
CA GLY A 25 20.34 -6.27 -9.22
C GLY A 25 19.86 -4.92 -9.77
N THR A 26 18.93 -4.24 -9.09
CA THR A 26 18.36 -2.96 -9.52
C THR A 26 18.03 -2.07 -8.33
N GLU A 27 18.16 -0.76 -8.48
CA GLU A 27 17.75 0.20 -7.46
C GLU A 27 16.22 0.37 -7.39
N PRO A 28 15.67 0.92 -6.29
CA PRO A 28 14.26 1.27 -6.20
C PRO A 28 13.85 2.24 -7.30
N ALA A 29 12.67 2.02 -7.87
CA ALA A 29 12.05 2.92 -8.84
C ALA A 29 11.48 4.19 -8.16
N LYS A 30 11.10 4.12 -6.88
CA LYS A 30 10.63 5.27 -6.09
C LYS A 30 11.09 5.11 -4.64
N ARG A 31 11.53 6.21 -4.02
CA ARG A 31 11.84 6.33 -2.60
C ARG A 31 11.15 7.57 -2.00
N ARG A 32 10.65 7.44 -0.77
CA ARG A 32 10.06 8.49 0.08
C ARG A 32 10.35 8.15 1.54
N ALA A 33 10.11 9.07 2.47
CA ALA A 33 10.16 8.75 3.90
C ALA A 33 9.18 7.61 4.20
N GLY A 34 9.64 6.57 4.89
CA GLY A 34 8.84 5.40 5.25
C GLY A 34 8.41 4.48 4.09
N TYR A 35 8.88 4.72 2.85
CA TYR A 35 8.40 3.99 1.68
C TYR A 35 9.44 3.84 0.56
N ALA A 36 9.53 2.64 -0.02
CA ALA A 36 10.22 2.43 -1.28
C ALA A 36 9.47 1.41 -2.15
N ASN A 37 9.65 1.49 -3.47
CA ASN A 37 9.23 0.41 -4.35
C ASN A 37 10.25 0.11 -5.45
N PHE A 38 10.25 -1.14 -5.90
CA PHE A 38 11.02 -1.64 -7.02
C PHE A 38 10.07 -2.06 -8.13
N ALA A 39 10.46 -1.79 -9.37
CA ALA A 39 9.80 -2.29 -10.57
C ALA A 39 10.75 -3.29 -11.24
N ILE A 40 10.60 -4.56 -10.92
CA ILE A 40 11.48 -5.64 -11.39
C ILE A 40 10.90 -6.21 -12.68
N THR A 41 11.73 -6.29 -13.71
CA THR A 41 11.33 -6.78 -15.04
C THR A 41 11.30 -8.30 -15.09
N GLU A 42 12.32 -8.96 -14.54
CA GLU A 42 12.45 -10.42 -14.55
C GLU A 42 12.99 -10.92 -13.20
N PRO A 43 12.17 -11.63 -12.40
CA PRO A 43 10.75 -11.92 -12.63
C PRO A 43 9.88 -10.64 -12.58
N PRO A 44 8.77 -10.55 -13.34
CA PRO A 44 7.86 -9.41 -13.27
C PRO A 44 7.28 -9.24 -11.86
N LEU A 45 7.75 -8.23 -11.12
CA LEU A 45 7.38 -8.00 -9.73
C LEU A 45 7.36 -6.50 -9.42
N LYS A 46 6.29 -6.08 -8.75
CA LYS A 46 6.23 -4.82 -8.02
C LYS A 46 6.52 -5.13 -6.55
N LEU A 47 7.72 -4.82 -6.08
CA LEU A 47 8.03 -4.94 -4.65
C LEU A 47 7.80 -3.59 -3.98
N VAL A 48 7.03 -3.58 -2.91
CA VAL A 48 6.75 -2.39 -2.09
C VAL A 48 7.27 -2.66 -0.67
N LEU A 49 8.05 -1.71 -0.15
CA LEU A 49 8.56 -1.73 1.22
C LEU A 49 7.94 -0.56 1.97
N ILE A 50 7.30 -0.88 3.09
CA ILE A 50 6.65 0.06 4.00
C ILE A 50 7.38 -0.03 5.33
N GLU A 51 7.84 1.09 5.84
CA GLU A 51 8.51 1.13 7.14
C GLU A 51 7.53 0.75 8.27
N GLY A 52 7.95 -0.21 9.08
CA GLY A 52 7.27 -0.67 10.28
C GLY A 52 7.93 -0.13 11.54
N LYS A 53 7.62 -0.74 12.69
CA LYS A 53 8.27 -0.38 13.94
C LYS A 53 9.65 -1.05 14.02
N THR A 54 10.62 -0.31 14.54
CA THR A 54 11.97 -0.85 14.76
C THR A 54 11.92 -2.07 15.67
N GLY A 55 12.63 -3.13 15.29
CA GLY A 55 12.72 -4.39 16.05
C GLY A 55 11.62 -5.41 15.76
N GLU A 56 10.64 -5.10 14.90
CA GLU A 56 9.65 -6.09 14.44
C GLU A 56 10.23 -6.96 13.31
N ASP A 57 9.79 -8.22 13.25
CA ASP A 57 10.07 -9.07 12.09
C ASP A 57 9.36 -8.55 10.84
N THR A 58 9.97 -8.75 9.68
CA THR A 58 9.33 -8.43 8.40
C THR A 58 8.06 -9.27 8.24
N ARG A 59 6.95 -8.64 7.85
CA ARG A 59 5.68 -9.33 7.62
C ARG A 59 5.01 -8.87 6.34
N LEU A 60 4.11 -9.72 5.84
CA LEU A 60 3.23 -9.36 4.74
C LEU A 60 2.34 -8.18 5.17
N ASP A 61 2.29 -7.16 4.33
CA ASP A 61 1.37 -6.04 4.51
C ASP A 61 0.11 -6.28 3.65
N HIS A 62 0.30 -6.41 2.34
CA HIS A 62 -0.74 -6.83 1.40
C HIS A 62 -0.16 -7.39 0.10
N LEU A 63 -1.02 -7.98 -0.72
CA LEU A 63 -0.68 -8.53 -2.02
C LEU A 63 -1.43 -7.79 -3.11
N GLY A 64 -0.96 -7.89 -4.35
CA GLY A 64 -1.73 -7.37 -5.46
C GLY A 64 -1.37 -7.91 -6.83
N VAL A 65 -2.16 -7.48 -7.80
CA VAL A 65 -1.93 -7.69 -9.23
C VAL A 65 -1.99 -6.33 -9.92
N GLU A 66 -0.84 -5.84 -10.32
CA GLU A 66 -0.74 -4.63 -11.13
C GLU A 66 -1.13 -4.97 -12.57
N VAL A 67 -2.19 -4.34 -13.07
CA VAL A 67 -2.69 -4.50 -14.43
C VAL A 67 -2.40 -3.26 -15.28
N ALA A 68 -2.57 -3.38 -16.60
CA ALA A 68 -2.14 -2.37 -17.55
C ALA A 68 -3.17 -1.25 -17.77
N SER A 69 -4.43 -1.44 -17.38
CA SER A 69 -5.49 -0.46 -17.64
C SER A 69 -6.67 -0.56 -16.67
N THR A 70 -7.46 0.52 -16.60
CA THR A 70 -8.70 0.57 -15.81
C THR A 70 -9.71 -0.47 -16.27
N GLU A 71 -9.79 -0.77 -17.57
CA GLU A 71 -10.68 -1.81 -18.09
C GLU A 71 -10.34 -3.19 -17.52
N GLN A 72 -9.05 -3.46 -17.27
CA GLN A 72 -8.63 -4.70 -16.63
C GLN A 72 -8.99 -4.76 -15.14
N VAL A 73 -8.96 -3.62 -14.43
CA VAL A 73 -9.48 -3.53 -13.05
C VAL A 73 -10.98 -3.80 -13.04
N ASN A 74 -11.74 -3.13 -13.90
CA ASN A 74 -13.20 -3.32 -14.01
C ASN A 74 -13.57 -4.77 -14.35
N ALA A 75 -12.86 -5.40 -15.29
CA ALA A 75 -13.06 -6.80 -15.63
C ALA A 75 -12.75 -7.74 -14.45
N ALA A 76 -11.71 -7.44 -13.66
CA ALA A 76 -11.41 -8.18 -12.45
C ALA A 76 -12.50 -8.00 -11.39
N THR A 77 -12.97 -6.78 -11.16
CA THR A 77 -14.08 -6.46 -10.25
C THR A 77 -15.32 -7.28 -10.57
N THR A 78 -15.80 -7.24 -11.82
CA THR A 78 -16.99 -8.00 -12.24
C THR A 78 -16.79 -9.49 -11.98
N ARG A 79 -15.66 -10.06 -12.43
CA ARG A 79 -15.36 -11.49 -12.23
C ARG A 79 -15.32 -11.89 -10.75
N LEU A 80 -14.75 -11.06 -9.88
CA LEU A 80 -14.65 -11.33 -8.44
C LEU A 80 -16.02 -11.28 -7.76
N LYS A 81 -16.86 -10.29 -8.11
CA LYS A 81 -18.25 -10.19 -7.65
C LYS A 81 -19.10 -11.38 -8.09
N ASP A 82 -18.99 -11.77 -9.37
CA ASP A 82 -19.72 -12.91 -9.93
C ASP A 82 -19.31 -14.23 -9.27
N ALA A 83 -18.07 -14.32 -8.78
CA ALA A 83 -17.56 -15.44 -8.01
C ALA A 83 -18.01 -15.43 -6.52
N GLY A 84 -18.79 -14.43 -6.09
CA GLY A 84 -19.30 -14.32 -4.73
C GLY A 84 -18.29 -13.78 -3.72
N LEU A 85 -17.18 -13.18 -4.17
CA LEU A 85 -16.21 -12.56 -3.27
C LEU A 85 -16.69 -11.17 -2.84
N ALA A 86 -16.51 -10.85 -1.56
CA ALA A 86 -16.77 -9.51 -1.05
C ALA A 86 -15.70 -8.56 -1.61
N THR A 87 -16.11 -7.68 -2.51
CA THR A 87 -15.23 -6.69 -3.16
C THR A 87 -15.42 -5.30 -2.58
N PHE A 88 -14.34 -4.55 -2.43
CA PHE A 88 -14.36 -3.12 -2.13
C PHE A 88 -13.63 -2.36 -3.24
N GLU A 89 -14.29 -1.41 -3.89
CA GLU A 89 -13.74 -0.66 -5.03
C GLU A 89 -13.30 0.75 -4.62
N GLU A 90 -12.12 1.15 -5.08
CA GLU A 90 -11.66 2.54 -4.99
C GLU A 90 -11.32 3.02 -6.41
N ASN A 91 -12.02 4.06 -6.87
CA ASN A 91 -11.79 4.67 -8.18
C ASN A 91 -11.17 6.06 -7.98
N ASP A 92 -10.22 6.43 -8.85
CA ASP A 92 -9.51 7.72 -8.80
C ASP A 92 -8.96 8.09 -7.42
N THR A 93 -8.52 7.07 -6.67
CA THR A 93 -8.02 7.27 -5.30
C THR A 93 -6.52 7.47 -5.32
N SER A 94 -6.06 8.51 -4.64
CA SER A 94 -4.64 8.72 -4.38
C SER A 94 -4.25 7.90 -3.15
N CYS A 95 -3.64 6.73 -3.28
CA CYS A 95 -2.87 6.12 -2.17
C CYS A 95 -1.42 5.95 -2.64
N CYS A 96 -0.46 6.18 -1.73
CA CYS A 96 0.98 5.99 -1.97
C CYS A 96 1.55 6.76 -3.19
N TYR A 97 1.20 8.05 -3.35
CA TYR A 97 1.80 8.90 -4.40
C TYR A 97 1.49 8.41 -5.84
N ALA A 98 0.31 7.82 -6.04
CA ALA A 98 -0.19 7.43 -7.34
C ALA A 98 -1.71 7.58 -7.40
N LEU A 99 -2.23 8.04 -8.55
CA LEU A 99 -3.65 7.95 -8.88
C LEU A 99 -3.95 6.54 -9.37
N GLN A 100 -4.87 5.85 -8.71
CA GLN A 100 -5.16 4.45 -8.99
C GLN A 100 -6.66 4.19 -9.07
N ASP A 101 -7.02 3.24 -9.94
CA ASP A 101 -8.28 2.49 -9.81
C ASP A 101 -7.92 1.12 -9.25
N LYS A 102 -8.68 0.63 -8.26
CA LYS A 102 -8.43 -0.65 -7.60
C LYS A 102 -9.68 -1.33 -7.08
N VAL A 103 -9.60 -2.65 -6.99
CA VAL A 103 -10.57 -3.49 -6.28
C VAL A 103 -9.85 -4.36 -5.27
N TRP A 104 -10.36 -4.37 -4.04
CA TRP A 104 -9.87 -5.18 -2.93
C TRP A 104 -10.73 -6.42 -2.73
N VAL A 105 -10.09 -7.52 -2.36
CA VAL A 105 -10.71 -8.71 -1.77
C VAL A 105 -9.82 -9.21 -0.64
N THR A 106 -10.39 -9.96 0.30
CA THR A 106 -9.65 -10.54 1.42
C THR A 106 -9.73 -12.05 1.36
N GLY A 107 -8.57 -12.71 1.41
CA GLY A 107 -8.51 -14.17 1.44
C GLY A 107 -9.00 -14.75 2.78
N PRO A 108 -9.24 -16.06 2.83
CA PRO A 108 -9.75 -16.72 4.04
C PRO A 108 -8.78 -16.65 5.22
N GLY A 109 -7.48 -16.45 4.97
CA GLY A 109 -6.43 -16.23 5.98
C GLY A 109 -6.32 -14.77 6.45
N LYS A 110 -7.24 -13.90 6.02
CA LYS A 110 -7.26 -12.45 6.27
C LYS A 110 -6.20 -11.65 5.50
N GLU A 111 -5.52 -12.25 4.54
CA GLU A 111 -4.58 -11.57 3.68
C GLU A 111 -5.31 -10.69 2.63
N PRO A 112 -5.05 -9.37 2.60
CA PRO A 112 -5.69 -8.47 1.64
C PRO A 112 -5.00 -8.55 0.27
N TRP A 113 -5.82 -8.51 -0.78
CA TRP A 113 -5.41 -8.49 -2.18
C TRP A 113 -6.03 -7.31 -2.91
N GLU A 114 -5.24 -6.57 -3.67
CA GLU A 114 -5.73 -5.58 -4.64
C GLU A 114 -5.47 -5.99 -6.09
N VAL A 115 -6.41 -5.70 -6.98
CA VAL A 115 -6.15 -5.62 -8.43
C VAL A 115 -6.23 -4.14 -8.80
N TYR A 116 -5.15 -3.59 -9.34
CA TYR A 116 -5.04 -2.14 -9.51
C TYR A 116 -4.28 -1.73 -10.77
N VAL A 117 -4.50 -0.50 -11.20
CA VAL A 117 -3.71 0.18 -12.24
C VAL A 117 -3.13 1.48 -11.69
N VAL A 118 -1.87 1.80 -12.05
CA VAL A 118 -1.29 3.13 -11.80
C VAL A 118 -1.58 4.04 -12.99
N LYS A 119 -2.41 5.06 -12.81
CA LYS A 119 -2.80 6.01 -13.87
C LYS A 119 -1.84 7.19 -13.97
N ALA A 120 -1.35 7.66 -12.83
CA ALA A 120 -0.39 8.75 -12.74
C ALA A 120 0.40 8.67 -11.43
N ASN A 121 1.57 9.28 -11.39
CA ASN A 121 2.23 9.60 -10.11
C ASN A 121 1.51 10.79 -9.46
N ALA A 122 1.33 10.74 -8.15
CA ALA A 122 0.86 11.86 -7.34
C ALA A 122 2.00 12.34 -6.42
N ASP A 123 2.09 13.64 -6.17
CA ASP A 123 3.12 14.22 -5.29
C ASP A 123 2.69 14.21 -3.82
N THR A 124 1.44 13.85 -3.54
CA THR A 124 0.82 13.82 -2.21
C THR A 124 0.37 12.41 -1.81
N LEU A 125 0.43 12.11 -0.51
CA LEU A 125 -0.19 10.93 0.08
C LEU A 125 -1.69 11.22 0.18
N GLY A 126 -2.55 10.38 -0.41
CA GLY A 126 -4.00 10.51 -0.22
C GLY A 126 -4.54 9.49 0.77
N LYS A 127 -5.79 9.72 1.18
CA LYS A 127 -6.50 8.92 2.18
C LYS A 127 -7.25 7.78 1.49
N SER A 128 -7.21 6.58 2.07
CA SER A 128 -8.12 5.49 1.71
C SER A 128 -9.56 5.88 1.98
N THR A 129 -10.49 5.37 1.18
CA THR A 129 -11.92 5.58 1.37
C THR A 129 -12.44 4.66 2.49
N GLU A 130 -13.48 5.09 3.19
CA GLU A 130 -14.10 4.31 4.28
C GLU A 130 -14.56 2.93 3.76
N GLY A 131 -14.04 1.87 4.38
CA GLY A 131 -14.35 0.47 4.03
C GLY A 131 -13.20 -0.30 3.36
N ALA A 132 -12.12 0.39 2.98
CA ALA A 132 -10.86 -0.27 2.61
C ALA A 132 -10.21 -0.92 3.84
N PRO A 133 -9.46 -2.03 3.69
CA PRO A 133 -8.61 -2.48 4.77
C PRO A 133 -7.65 -1.35 5.17
N ASP A 134 -7.48 -1.13 6.48
CA ASP A 134 -6.72 -0.02 7.09
C ASP A 134 -5.21 -0.18 6.91
N VAL A 135 -4.79 -0.20 5.65
CA VAL A 135 -3.43 -0.55 5.22
C VAL A 135 -2.67 0.70 4.79
N CYS A 136 -3.36 1.82 4.51
CA CYS A 136 -2.70 3.04 4.03
C CYS A 136 -2.25 4.02 5.14
N CYS A 137 -2.66 3.95 6.42
CA CYS A 137 -2.09 4.77 7.52
C CYS A 137 -2.66 4.38 8.90
N GLY A 138 -1.83 4.22 9.93
CA GLY A 138 -2.26 3.91 11.30
C GLY A 138 -2.96 5.04 12.08
N THR A 139 -3.65 5.98 11.40
CA THR A 139 -4.47 7.04 12.01
C THR A 139 -5.76 7.25 11.19
N THR A 140 -6.88 7.57 11.84
CA THR A 140 -8.17 7.82 11.16
C THR A 140 -8.21 9.18 10.45
N ALA A 141 -7.37 10.11 10.88
CA ALA A 141 -7.16 11.40 10.25
C ALA A 141 -5.76 11.94 10.52
N CYS A 142 -5.34 12.88 9.68
CA CYS A 142 -4.08 13.62 9.78
C CYS A 142 -4.39 15.11 9.50
N CYS A 143 -3.92 15.98 10.40
CA CYS A 143 -4.08 17.42 10.51
C CYS A 143 -5.54 17.94 10.62
N THR A 144 -6.38 17.34 11.47
CA THR A 144 -7.72 17.84 11.84
C THR A 144 -7.96 17.78 13.35
N PRO A 145 -8.90 18.57 13.92
CA PRO A 145 -9.23 18.49 15.35
C PRO A 145 -9.74 17.11 15.81
N ASP A 146 -10.32 16.34 14.89
CA ASP A 146 -10.92 15.02 15.14
C ASP A 146 -9.93 13.86 14.88
N GLU A 147 -8.64 14.06 15.15
CA GLU A 147 -7.60 13.02 15.03
C GLU A 147 -7.70 11.98 16.16
N GLU A 148 -7.95 10.71 15.82
CA GLU A 148 -7.93 9.59 16.77
C GLU A 148 -6.92 8.50 16.35
N ALA A 149 -6.32 7.85 17.34
CA ALA A 149 -5.53 6.65 17.11
C ALA A 149 -6.47 5.50 16.75
N VAL A 150 -6.15 4.74 15.70
CA VAL A 150 -6.92 3.55 15.33
C VAL A 150 -6.78 2.46 16.40
N ASP A 151 -5.61 2.40 17.04
CA ASP A 151 -5.37 1.54 18.18
C ASP A 151 -5.71 2.28 19.48
N PRO A 152 -6.74 1.85 20.25
CA PRO A 152 -7.08 2.46 21.53
C PRO A 152 -5.98 2.31 22.59
N ALA A 153 -4.98 1.47 22.36
CA ALA A 153 -3.80 1.35 23.21
C ALA A 153 -2.70 2.37 22.90
N GLN A 154 -2.84 3.17 21.84
CA GLN A 154 -1.87 4.20 21.45
C GLN A 154 -2.46 5.60 21.62
N THR A 155 -1.60 6.55 21.98
CA THR A 155 -1.99 7.96 21.93
C THR A 155 -2.02 8.46 20.48
N PRO A 156 -2.85 9.48 20.15
CA PRO A 156 -2.85 10.09 18.82
C PRO A 156 -1.46 10.59 18.39
N ALA A 157 -0.62 11.02 19.34
CA ALA A 157 0.76 11.44 19.09
C ALA A 157 1.67 10.27 18.66
N GLU A 158 1.53 9.10 19.27
CA GLU A 158 2.26 7.89 18.88
C GLU A 158 1.78 7.35 17.54
N ALA A 159 0.46 7.38 17.31
CA ALA A 159 -0.14 7.01 16.03
C ALA A 159 0.35 7.94 14.90
N LYS A 160 0.50 9.25 15.18
CA LYS A 160 1.06 10.26 14.27
C LYS A 160 2.52 10.02 13.91
N ALA A 161 3.33 9.62 14.90
CA ALA A 161 4.75 9.31 14.70
C ALA A 161 4.94 8.06 13.82
N VAL A 162 4.09 7.03 14.03
CA VAL A 162 4.10 5.80 13.25
C VAL A 162 3.56 6.03 11.83
N ALA A 163 2.64 6.97 11.65
CA ALA A 163 2.07 7.33 10.35
C ALA A 163 2.90 8.36 9.55
N GLY A 164 4.06 8.82 10.07
CA GLY A 164 4.90 9.81 9.38
C GLY A 164 4.22 11.18 9.18
N CYS A 165 3.23 11.49 10.00
CA CYS A 165 2.32 12.60 9.79
C CYS A 165 2.89 13.90 10.39
N ALA A 166 3.63 14.66 9.58
CA ALA A 166 4.16 15.97 9.96
C ALA A 166 3.26 17.10 9.45
N CYS A 167 2.51 17.75 10.34
CA CYS A 167 1.79 18.98 10.02
C CYS A 167 2.79 20.15 10.16
N GLY A 168 3.17 20.77 9.04
CA GLY A 168 3.90 22.04 9.06
C GLY A 168 3.04 23.11 9.74
N SER A 169 3.69 23.99 10.51
CA SER A 169 3.06 25.18 11.09
C SER A 169 2.50 26.12 10.03
#